data_AF-A0A5J4Y6I1-F1
#
_entry.id   AF-A0A5J4Y6I1-F1
#
_cell.length_a   1.000
_cell.length_b   1.000
_cell.length_c   1.000
_cell.angle_alpha   90.00
_cell.angle_beta   90.00
_cell.angle_gamma   90.00
#
_symmetry.space_group_name_H-M   'P 1'
#
loop_
_entity.id
_entity.type
_entity.pdbx_description
1 polymer ?
#
loop_
_entity_poly.entity_id
_entity_poly.type
_entity_poly.pdbx_seq_one_letter_code
_entity_poly.pdbx_strand_id
1 'polypeptide(L)'
;MSGVCRSFRAAHKAFLPVKSASLHQQQRLIGDLPVKPNKYIEDWGTYRENVEYTFKWNSASFFKIALFGMAVPAAIYTVAVREFDNTDEKYSRPKRDFMGNATESKARR
;
A
#
# COMPACT_ATOMS: atom_id res chain seq x y z
N MET A 1 57.16 4.85 72.89
CA MET A 1 56.95 4.74 71.43
C MET A 1 55.59 4.07 71.26
N SER A 2 54.51 4.86 71.22
CA SER A 2 53.82 5.29 69.98
C SER A 2 53.17 4.10 69.26
N GLY A 3 51.85 3.98 69.12
CA GLY A 3 50.74 4.87 69.45
C GLY A 3 49.50 4.42 68.68
N VAL A 4 48.51 5.32 68.64
CA VAL A 4 47.51 5.52 67.55
C VAL A 4 46.45 4.42 67.43
N CYS A 5 45.18 4.66 67.14
CA CYS A 5 44.21 5.74 67.29
C CYS A 5 42.91 5.12 66.75
N ARG A 6 41.75 5.47 67.33
CA ARG A 6 40.44 4.98 66.90
C ARG A 6 40.14 5.39 65.46
N SER A 7 39.51 4.53 64.67
CA SER A 7 38.81 4.95 63.45
C SER A 7 37.48 4.22 63.32
N PHE A 8 36.42 4.96 63.65
CA PHE A 8 35.04 4.66 63.27
C PHE A 8 34.96 4.68 61.74
N ARG A 9 34.61 3.55 61.11
CA ARG A 9 34.31 3.53 59.68
C ARG A 9 32.87 3.99 59.48
N ALA A 10 32.74 5.16 58.87
CA ALA A 10 31.50 5.82 58.49
C ALA A 10 30.67 4.98 57.50
N ALA A 11 29.34 5.07 57.65
CA ALA A 11 28.36 4.53 56.72
C ALA A 11 28.43 5.28 55.39
N HIS A 12 28.86 4.60 54.33
CA HIS A 12 28.75 5.11 52.98
C HIS A 12 27.37 4.72 52.42
N LYS A 13 26.42 5.65 52.49
CA LYS A 13 25.17 5.55 51.73
C LYS A 13 25.55 5.60 50.24
N ALA A 14 25.42 4.48 49.54
CA ALA A 14 25.54 4.43 48.10
C ALA A 14 24.37 5.24 47.49
N PHE A 15 24.71 6.40 46.92
CA PHE A 15 23.82 7.20 46.09
C PHE A 15 23.66 6.46 44.75
N LEU A 16 22.56 5.74 44.58
CA LEU A 16 22.19 5.16 43.29
C LEU A 16 21.73 6.31 42.38
N PRO A 17 22.29 6.47 41.15
CA PRO A 17 21.74 7.42 40.21
C PRO A 17 20.38 6.90 39.74
N VAL A 18 19.31 7.53 40.21
CA VAL A 18 17.98 7.38 39.61
C VAL A 18 18.12 7.89 38.18
N LYS A 19 18.15 6.98 37.21
CA LYS A 19 18.01 7.32 35.80
C LYS A 19 16.68 8.04 35.67
N SER A 20 16.73 9.35 35.47
CA SER A 20 15.58 10.16 35.14
C SER A 20 15.00 9.62 33.83
N ALA A 21 13.94 8.84 33.95
CA ALA A 21 13.08 8.51 32.82
C ALA A 21 12.55 9.84 32.30
N SER A 22 13.04 10.28 31.14
CA SER A 22 12.46 11.38 30.40
C SER A 22 11.04 10.97 30.02
N LEU A 23 10.07 11.36 30.84
CA LEU A 23 8.67 11.35 30.46
C LEU A 23 8.51 12.35 29.32
N HIS A 24 8.67 11.89 28.08
CA HIS A 24 8.13 12.58 26.93
C HIS A 24 6.61 12.58 27.10
N GLN A 25 6.10 13.60 27.77
CA GLN A 25 4.68 13.90 27.82
C GLN A 25 4.29 14.34 26.41
N GLN A 26 3.92 13.37 25.59
CA GLN A 26 3.39 13.60 24.25
C GLN A 26 2.12 14.44 24.40
N GLN A 27 2.11 15.60 23.75
CA GLN A 27 1.03 16.55 23.82
C GLN A 27 -0.12 16.04 22.93
N ARG A 28 -1.16 15.52 23.57
CA ARG A 28 -2.25 14.76 22.96
C ARG A 28 -3.34 15.71 22.47
N LEU A 29 -3.53 15.86 21.16
CA LEU A 29 -4.63 16.64 20.56
C LEU A 29 -5.85 15.74 20.29
N ILE A 30 -7.04 16.35 20.23
CA ILE A 30 -8.34 15.67 20.14
C ILE A 30 -8.34 14.71 18.94
N GLY A 31 -8.45 13.41 19.23
CA GLY A 31 -8.20 12.30 18.30
C GLY A 31 -7.16 11.29 18.81
N ASP A 32 -6.43 11.63 19.86
CA ASP A 32 -5.50 10.75 20.58
C ASP A 32 -6.25 9.72 21.44
N LEU A 33 -6.92 8.77 20.78
CA LEU A 33 -7.24 7.50 21.42
C LEU A 33 -5.90 6.81 21.73
N PRO A 34 -5.76 6.09 22.86
CA PRO A 34 -4.55 5.32 23.19
C PRO A 34 -4.42 4.11 22.25
N VAL A 35 -4.09 4.37 20.99
CA VAL A 35 -3.76 3.35 20.00
C VAL A 35 -2.29 3.00 20.20
N LYS A 36 -2.02 1.73 20.45
CA LYS A 36 -0.66 1.23 20.52
C LYS A 36 -0.07 1.22 19.11
N PRO A 37 0.92 2.06 18.78
CA PRO A 37 1.52 2.04 17.45
C PRO A 37 2.20 0.69 17.24
N ASN A 38 1.86 0.01 16.13
CA ASN A 38 2.51 -1.23 15.74
C ASN A 38 3.43 -0.92 14.57
N LYS A 39 4.74 -0.97 14.83
CA LYS A 39 5.78 -0.71 13.83
C LYS A 39 5.53 -1.43 12.50
N TYR A 40 5.09 -2.69 12.54
CA TYR A 40 4.85 -3.46 11.30
C TYR A 40 3.66 -2.95 10.49
N ILE A 41 2.63 -2.43 11.15
CA ILE A 41 1.43 -1.89 10.49
C ILE A 41 1.75 -0.52 9.89
N GLU A 42 2.44 0.31 10.65
CA GLU A 42 2.86 1.64 10.18
C GLU A 42 3.83 1.51 9.00
N ASP A 43 4.88 0.68 9.14
CA ASP A 43 5.86 0.43 8.06
C ASP A 43 5.17 -0.12 6.78
N TRP A 44 4.18 -1.00 6.94
CA TRP A 44 3.42 -1.55 5.81
C TRP A 44 2.51 -0.50 5.15
N GLY A 45 1.84 0.34 5.95
CA GLY A 45 1.04 1.46 5.46
C GLY A 45 1.89 2.44 4.67
N THR A 46 3.02 2.86 5.25
CA THR A 46 3.99 3.74 4.59
C THR A 46 4.50 3.15 3.28
N TYR A 47 4.85 1.84 3.25
CA TYR A 47 5.32 1.22 2.00
C TYR A 47 4.29 1.27 0.86
N ARG A 48 3.00 1.12 1.19
CA ARG A 48 1.92 1.18 0.19
C ARG A 48 1.68 2.59 -0.33
N GLU A 49 1.71 3.58 0.56
CA GLU A 49 1.56 4.99 0.19
C GLU A 49 2.73 5.45 -0.68
N ASN A 50 3.93 4.95 -0.39
CA ASN A 50 5.18 5.30 -1.06
C ASN A 50 5.59 4.30 -2.16
N VAL A 51 4.63 3.56 -2.74
CA VAL A 51 4.91 2.53 -3.77
C VAL A 51 5.61 3.11 -5.01
N GLU A 52 5.38 4.39 -5.30
CA GLU A 52 5.95 5.12 -6.43
C GLU A 52 7.49 5.16 -6.40
N TYR A 53 8.08 5.30 -5.20
CA TYR A 53 9.55 5.36 -5.03
C TYR A 53 10.22 4.01 -5.23
N THR A 54 9.49 2.91 -4.97
CA THR A 54 10.03 1.55 -5.08
C THR A 54 9.73 0.92 -6.44
N PHE A 55 8.83 1.52 -7.23
CA PHE A 55 8.45 1.01 -8.53
C PHE A 55 9.64 1.00 -9.51
N LYS A 56 9.80 -0.13 -10.20
CA LYS A 56 10.83 -0.32 -11.23
C LYS A 56 10.21 -0.88 -12.51
N TRP A 57 10.65 -0.33 -13.62
CA TRP A 57 10.38 -0.85 -14.96
C TRP A 57 11.17 -2.12 -15.19
N ASN A 58 10.53 -3.26 -14.92
CA ASN A 58 11.03 -4.59 -15.20
C ASN A 58 10.11 -5.27 -16.23
N SER A 59 10.60 -6.27 -16.95
CA SER A 59 9.80 -7.10 -17.87
C SER A 59 8.54 -7.64 -17.19
N ALA A 60 8.63 -8.08 -15.93
CA ALA A 60 7.47 -8.53 -15.17
C ALA A 60 6.44 -7.42 -14.91
N SER A 61 6.88 -6.19 -14.62
CA SER A 61 5.98 -5.04 -14.41
C SER A 61 5.32 -4.63 -15.74
N PHE A 62 6.10 -4.58 -16.82
CA PHE A 62 5.58 -4.30 -18.17
C PHE A 62 4.57 -5.35 -18.62
N PHE A 63 4.85 -6.64 -18.40
CA PHE A 63 3.92 -7.72 -18.73
C PHE A 63 2.59 -7.57 -18.01
N LYS A 64 2.60 -7.25 -16.71
CA LYS A 64 1.38 -7.00 -15.92
C LYS A 64 0.58 -5.83 -16.48
N ILE A 65 1.25 -4.72 -16.80
CA ILE A 65 0.60 -3.53 -17.36
C ILE A 65 0.03 -3.84 -18.75
N ALA A 66 0.76 -4.54 -19.61
CA ALA A 66 0.29 -4.91 -20.94
C ALA A 66 -0.92 -5.87 -20.88
N LEU A 67 -0.84 -6.88 -20.01
CA LEU A 67 -1.90 -7.87 -19.86
C LEU A 67 -3.17 -7.23 -19.33
N PHE A 68 -3.09 -6.52 -18.19
CA PHE A 68 -4.28 -5.98 -17.53
C PHE A 68 -4.73 -4.63 -18.08
N GLY A 69 -3.81 -3.82 -18.60
CA GLY A 69 -4.11 -2.51 -19.18
C GLY A 69 -4.62 -2.57 -20.61
N MET A 70 -4.19 -3.57 -21.40
CA MET A 70 -4.55 -3.65 -22.83
C MET A 70 -5.23 -4.96 -23.18
N ALA A 71 -4.60 -6.11 -22.90
CA ALA A 71 -5.07 -7.39 -23.41
C ALA A 71 -6.43 -7.81 -22.81
N VAL A 72 -6.61 -7.66 -21.49
CA VAL A 72 -7.87 -8.00 -20.81
C VAL A 72 -9.03 -7.10 -21.28
N PRO A 73 -8.92 -5.75 -21.28
CA PRO A 73 -9.99 -4.90 -21.82
C PRO A 73 -10.30 -5.17 -23.30
N ALA A 74 -9.29 -5.39 -24.13
CA ALA A 74 -9.49 -5.73 -25.54
C ALA A 74 -10.23 -7.06 -25.71
N ALA A 75 -9.85 -8.10 -24.96
CA ALA A 75 -10.53 -9.38 -25.00
C ALA A 75 -12.00 -9.25 -24.59
N ILE A 76 -12.29 -8.57 -23.48
CA ILE A 76 -13.67 -8.33 -23.02
C ILE A 76 -14.47 -7.59 -24.09
N TYR A 77 -13.90 -6.55 -24.70
CA TYR A 77 -14.56 -5.80 -25.75
C TYR A 77 -14.92 -6.68 -26.95
N THR A 78 -13.96 -7.47 -27.44
CA THR A 78 -14.19 -8.35 -28.59
C THR A 78 -15.26 -9.41 -28.31
N VAL A 79 -15.30 -9.98 -27.10
CA VAL A 79 -16.33 -10.94 -26.70
C VAL A 79 -17.70 -10.27 -26.64
N ALA A 80 -17.79 -9.08 -26.06
CA ALA A 80 -19.04 -8.35 -25.97
C ALA A 80 -19.60 -8.00 -27.36
N VAL A 81 -18.76 -7.48 -28.26
CA VAL A 81 -19.16 -7.16 -29.64
C VAL A 81 -19.65 -8.41 -30.38
N ARG A 82 -18.95 -9.55 -30.25
CA ARG A 82 -19.38 -10.82 -30.85
C ARG A 82 -20.74 -11.28 -30.32
N GLU A 83 -21.00 -11.11 -29.03
CA GLU A 83 -22.29 -11.48 -28.45
C GLU A 83 -23.43 -10.62 -29.00
N PHE A 84 -23.19 -9.32 -29.18
CA PHE A 84 -24.17 -8.42 -29.81
C PHE A 84 -24.43 -8.77 -31.28
N ASP A 85 -23.37 -9.04 -32.05
CA ASP A 85 -23.49 -9.48 -33.45
C ASP A 85 -24.29 -10.78 -33.56
N ASN A 86 -23.96 -11.78 -32.74
CA ASN A 86 -24.68 -13.06 -32.69
C ASN A 86 -26.16 -12.87 -32.33
N THR A 87 -26.45 -11.95 -31.42
CA THR A 87 -27.81 -11.64 -31.01
C THR A 87 -28.58 -10.97 -32.13
N ASP A 88 -28.00 -9.96 -32.76
CA ASP A 88 -28.64 -9.23 -33.85
C ASP A 88 -28.87 -10.14 -35.07
N GLU A 89 -27.95 -11.08 -35.36
CA GLU A 89 -28.14 -12.11 -36.39
C GLU A 89 -29.32 -13.04 -36.07
N LYS A 90 -29.41 -13.54 -34.84
CA LYS A 90 -30.53 -14.40 -34.39
C LYS A 90 -31.89 -13.71 -34.54
N TYR A 91 -31.96 -12.41 -34.30
CA TYR A 91 -33.19 -11.63 -34.43
C TYR A 91 -33.35 -10.95 -35.80
N SER A 92 -32.50 -11.28 -36.77
CA SER A 92 -32.50 -10.68 -38.13
C SER A 92 -32.46 -9.14 -38.12
N ARG A 93 -31.77 -8.57 -37.14
CA ARG A 93 -31.56 -7.12 -37.01
C ARG A 93 -30.29 -6.71 -37.77
N PRO A 94 -30.22 -5.47 -38.27
CA PRO A 94 -28.98 -4.96 -38.85
C PRO A 94 -27.89 -4.89 -37.76
N LYS A 95 -26.67 -5.31 -38.09
CA LYS A 95 -25.51 -5.23 -37.19
C LYS A 95 -25.28 -3.79 -36.74
N ARG A 96 -24.94 -3.63 -35.47
CA ARG A 96 -24.61 -2.32 -34.89
C ARG A 96 -23.17 -1.93 -35.21
N ASP A 97 -22.93 -0.63 -35.26
CA ASP A 97 -21.61 -0.06 -35.48
C ASP A 97 -20.84 -0.01 -34.15
N PHE A 98 -19.86 -0.91 -34.03
CA PHE A 98 -18.88 -1.02 -32.96
C PHE A 98 -17.47 -0.75 -33.51
N MET A 99 -16.53 -0.46 -32.61
CA MET A 99 -15.13 -0.27 -32.95
C MET A 99 -14.58 -1.56 -33.59
N GLY A 100 -14.23 -1.50 -34.87
CA GLY A 100 -13.68 -2.63 -35.63
C GLY A 100 -14.66 -3.39 -36.54
N ASN A 101 -15.97 -3.16 -36.45
CA ASN A 101 -16.97 -3.74 -37.38
C ASN A 101 -17.76 -2.66 -38.16
N ALA A 102 -17.42 -1.38 -37.96
CA ALA A 102 -18.07 -0.21 -38.58
C ALA A 102 -18.23 -0.30 -40.10
N THR A 103 -17.20 -0.79 -40.79
CA THR A 103 -17.17 -0.95 -42.25
C THR A 103 -18.21 -1.94 -42.76
N GLU A 104 -18.50 -3.01 -42.02
CA GLU A 104 -19.52 -4.00 -42.38
C GLU A 104 -20.94 -3.43 -42.22
N SER A 105 -21.17 -2.64 -41.17
CA SER A 105 -22.49 -2.04 -40.91
C SER A 105 -22.87 -0.99 -41.95
N LYS A 106 -21.88 -0.22 -42.44
CA LYS A 106 -22.09 0.89 -43.39
C LYS A 106 -22.27 0.41 -44.83
N ALA A 107 -21.64 -0.70 -45.21
CA ALA A 107 -21.81 -1.32 -46.52
C ALA A 107 -23.19 -1.98 -46.75
N ARG A 108 -23.97 -2.16 -45.68
CA ARG A 108 -25.28 -2.84 -45.70
C ARG A 108 -26.49 -1.88 -45.63
N ARG A 109 -26.25 -0.57 -45.51
CA ARG A 109 -27.28 0.49 -45.58
C ARG A 109 -27.36 1.04 -46.99
#